data_AF-E2B9N0-F1
#
_entry.id   AF-E2B9N0-F1
#
_cell.length_a   1.000
_cell.length_b   1.000
_cell.length_c   1.000
_cell.angle_alpha   90.00
_cell.angle_beta   90.00
_cell.angle_gamma   90.00
#
_symmetry.space_group_name_H-M   'P 1'
#
loop_
_entity.id
_entity.type
_entity.pdbx_description
1 polymer ?
#
loop_
_entity_poly.entity_id
_entity_poly.type
_entity_poly.pdbx_seq_one_letter_code
_entity_poly.pdbx_strand_id
1 'polypeptide(L)'
;IDGLPLFRSSNIQFWPILGLIKSFTQNIPFTIGIFCGTSKPMSLEKFLDNFINELHNLLEEGIEFNNKTYREEVHSFVCDAPAKAYLKIIKSHGGYSSC
;
A
#
# COMPACT_ATOMS: atom_id res chain seq x y z
N ILE A 1 2.35 -1.22 2.92
CA ILE A 1 1.18 -0.48 3.47
C ILE A 1 1.19 -0.67 4.97
N ASP A 2 1.17 0.41 5.73
CA ASP A 2 1.33 0.39 7.19
C ASP A 2 0.44 1.46 7.83
N GLY A 3 0.06 1.30 9.10
CA GLY A 3 -0.67 2.30 9.88
C GLY A 3 0.23 2.91 10.95
N LEU A 4 0.61 4.18 10.79
CA LEU A 4 1.60 4.83 11.65
C LEU A 4 0.96 5.98 12.45
N PRO A 5 1.06 5.99 13.79
CA PRO A 5 0.59 7.13 14.59
C PRO A 5 1.52 8.32 14.36
N LEU A 6 0.94 9.50 14.07
CA LEU A 6 1.72 10.72 13.82
C LEU A 6 2.09 11.46 15.09
N PHE A 7 1.17 11.50 16.05
CA PHE A 7 1.34 12.25 17.28
C PHE A 7 1.00 11.37 18.47
N ARG A 8 1.75 11.53 19.56
CA ARG A 8 1.52 10.79 20.80
C ARG A 8 0.22 11.19 21.50
N SER A 9 -0.26 12.42 21.25
CA SER A 9 -1.42 13.04 21.90
C SER A 9 -2.67 13.11 21.01
N SER A 10 -2.63 12.58 19.79
CA SER A 10 -3.79 12.56 18.90
C SER A 10 -3.95 11.18 18.27
N ASN A 11 -5.19 10.83 17.91
CA ASN A 11 -5.47 9.59 17.19
C ASN A 11 -5.17 9.67 15.68
N ILE A 12 -4.50 10.73 15.22
CA ILE A 12 -4.15 10.89 13.80
C ILE A 12 -3.14 9.80 13.40
N GLN A 13 -3.48 9.10 12.33
CA GLN A 13 -2.72 8.01 11.75
C GLN A 13 -2.49 8.26 10.27
N PHE A 14 -1.30 7.88 9.80
CA PHE A 14 -0.96 7.81 8.39
C PHE A 14 -1.02 6.38 7.89
N TRP A 15 -1.59 6.22 6.70
CA TRP A 15 -1.63 4.98 5.97
C TRP A 15 -0.95 5.17 4.60
N PRO A 16 0.38 5.08 4.53
CA PRO A 16 1.10 5.21 3.27
C PRO A 16 1.03 3.95 2.42
N ILE A 17 0.89 4.15 1.12
CA ILE A 17 1.18 3.18 0.07
C ILE A 17 2.58 3.52 -0.44
N LEU A 18 3.52 2.59 -0.25
CA LEU A 18 4.91 2.74 -0.64
C LEU A 18 5.24 1.78 -1.77
N GLY A 19 6.00 2.27 -2.75
CA GLY A 19 6.55 1.49 -3.85
C GLY A 19 8.04 1.27 -3.68
N LEU A 20 8.54 0.15 -4.19
CA LEU A 20 9.97 -0.15 -4.25
C LEU A 20 10.28 -0.85 -5.56
N ILE A 21 11.20 -0.29 -6.35
CA ILE A 21 11.67 -0.93 -7.58
C ILE A 21 12.94 -1.72 -7.25
N LYS A 22 12.84 -3.06 -7.25
CA LYS A 22 13.96 -3.94 -6.90
C LYS A 22 15.17 -3.83 -7.83
N SER A 23 14.94 -3.47 -9.09
CA SER A 23 16.00 -3.37 -10.11
C SER A 23 16.86 -2.11 -9.95
N PHE A 24 16.48 -1.16 -9.09
CA PHE A 24 17.30 0.01 -8.77
C PHE A 24 18.27 -0.30 -7.62
N THR A 25 19.54 0.04 -7.81
CA THR A 25 20.64 -0.22 -6.85
C THR A 25 20.44 0.37 -5.46
N GLN A 26 19.61 1.41 -5.34
CA GLN A 26 19.45 2.14 -4.09
C GLN A 26 18.42 1.51 -3.15
N ASN A 27 17.51 0.67 -3.65
CA ASN A 27 16.44 0.04 -2.85
C ASN A 27 15.70 1.03 -1.92
N ILE A 28 15.47 2.26 -2.37
CA ILE A 28 14.80 3.30 -1.59
C ILE A 28 13.29 3.23 -1.87
N PRO A 29 12.44 2.99 -0.86
CA PRO A 29 11.00 3.09 -1.04
C PRO A 29 10.58 4.52 -1.36
N PHE A 30 9.62 4.68 -2.26
CA PHE A 30 9.02 5.98 -2.57
C PHE A 30 7.52 5.97 -2.23
N THR A 31 6.97 7.16 -2.00
CA THR A 31 5.56 7.32 -1.68
C THR A 31 4.72 7.28 -2.96
N ILE A 32 3.74 6.40 -3.00
CA ILE A 32 2.72 6.34 -4.06
C ILE A 32 1.48 7.14 -3.62
N GLY A 33 1.04 6.95 -2.37
CA GLY A 33 -0.11 7.66 -1.82
C GLY A 33 -0.10 7.66 -0.30
N ILE A 34 -0.79 8.62 0.31
CA ILE A 34 -0.92 8.74 1.76
C ILE A 34 -2.37 9.02 2.11
N PHE A 35 -2.94 8.21 3.00
CA PHE A 35 -4.15 8.57 3.72
C PHE A 35 -3.80 9.12 5.11
N CYS A 36 -4.49 10.18 5.51
CA CYS A 36 -4.40 10.78 6.84
C CYS A 36 -5.79 10.88 7.46
N GLY A 37 -5.95 10.36 8.67
CA GLY A 37 -7.20 10.45 9.40
C GLY A 37 -7.04 10.06 10.85
N THR A 38 -8.10 10.19 11.65
CA THR A 38 -8.11 9.80 13.07
C THR A 38 -8.33 8.30 13.28
N SER A 39 -8.46 7.54 12.19
CA SER A 39 -8.64 6.09 12.17
C SER A 39 -8.09 5.53 10.86
N LYS A 40 -8.05 4.21 10.72
CA LYS A 40 -7.78 3.57 9.43
C LYS A 40 -8.83 3.98 8.37
N PRO A 41 -8.53 3.92 7.07
CA PRO A 41 -9.50 4.28 6.05
C PRO A 41 -10.78 3.46 6.20
N MET A 42 -11.94 4.13 6.27
CA MET A 42 -13.22 3.45 6.52
C MET A 42 -13.60 2.52 5.36
N SER A 43 -13.32 2.93 4.13
CA SER A 43 -13.52 2.12 2.93
C SER A 43 -12.15 1.75 2.37
N LEU A 44 -11.85 0.45 2.43
CA LEU A 44 -10.63 -0.11 1.84
C LEU A 44 -10.63 0.05 0.32
N GLU A 45 -11.79 -0.15 -0.32
CA GLU A 45 -11.98 0.03 -1.76
C GLU A 45 -11.58 1.45 -2.18
N LYS A 46 -12.18 2.48 -1.59
CA LYS A 46 -11.85 3.87 -1.92
C LYS A 46 -10.39 4.23 -1.63
N PHE A 47 -9.79 3.61 -0.62
CA PHE A 47 -8.39 3.84 -0.29
C PHE A 47 -7.43 3.26 -1.34
N LEU A 48 -7.76 2.10 -1.93
CA LEU A 48 -6.91 1.42 -2.88
C LEU A 48 -7.29 1.62 -4.35
N ASP A 49 -8.47 2.16 -4.65
CA ASP A 49 -9.03 2.24 -6.00
C ASP A 49 -8.05 2.85 -7.01
N ASN A 50 -7.57 4.07 -6.75
CA ASN A 50 -6.60 4.73 -7.62
C ASN A 50 -5.32 3.90 -7.80
N PHE A 51 -4.79 3.34 -6.71
CA PHE A 51 -3.57 2.54 -6.75
C PHE A 51 -3.75 1.26 -7.57
N ILE A 52 -4.89 0.57 -7.41
CA ILE A 52 -5.19 -0.66 -8.14
C ILE A 52 -5.37 -0.36 -9.63
N ASN A 53 -6.10 0.70 -9.97
CA ASN A 53 -6.34 1.09 -11.37
C ASN A 53 -5.04 1.48 -12.07
N GLU A 54 -4.20 2.30 -11.43
CA GLU A 54 -2.88 2.66 -11.98
C GLU A 54 -1.94 1.46 -12.09
N LEU A 55 -1.90 0.60 -11.07
CA LEU A 55 -1.09 -0.61 -11.10
C LEU A 55 -1.56 -1.59 -12.18
N HIS A 56 -2.87 -1.74 -12.38
CA HIS A 56 -3.44 -2.57 -13.41
C HIS A 56 -2.99 -2.11 -14.80
N ASN A 57 -3.15 -0.82 -15.10
CA ASN A 57 -2.70 -0.24 -16.36
C ASN A 57 -1.18 -0.41 -16.55
N LEU A 58 -0.41 -0.21 -15.49
CA LEU A 58 1.04 -0.41 -15.50
C LEU A 58 1.42 -1.86 -15.84
N LEU A 59 0.69 -2.85 -15.32
CA LEU A 59 0.97 -4.27 -15.56
C LEU A 59 0.52 -4.72 -16.96
N GLU A 60 -0.54 -4.14 -17.49
CA GLU A 60 -1.05 -4.47 -18.83
C GLU A 60 -0.27 -3.77 -19.95
N GLU A 61 -0.06 -2.47 -19.82
CA GLU A 61 0.50 -1.61 -20.88
C GLU A 61 2.01 -1.41 -20.72
N GLY A 62 2.52 -1.47 -19.49
CA GLY A 62 3.89 -1.10 -19.15
C GLY A 62 4.12 0.41 -19.11
N ILE A 63 5.39 0.82 -19.00
CA ILE A 63 5.81 2.23 -19.03
C ILE A 63 6.55 2.49 -20.33
N GLU A 64 6.12 3.49 -21.09
CA GLU A 64 6.90 3.99 -22.22
C GLU A 64 7.88 5.08 -21.77
N PHE A 65 9.17 4.83 -21.96
CA PHE A 65 10.22 5.80 -21.67
C PHE A 65 11.35 5.68 -22.70
N ASN A 66 11.75 6.80 -23.31
CA ASN A 66 12.77 6.85 -24.37
C ASN A 66 12.50 5.85 -25.53
N ASN A 67 11.26 5.79 -26.03
CA ASN A 67 10.80 4.86 -27.08
C ASN A 67 11.04 3.37 -26.74
N LYS A 68 11.12 3.04 -25.45
CA LYS A 68 11.17 1.66 -24.96
C LYS A 68 10.02 1.44 -24.00
N THR A 69 9.35 0.30 -24.16
CA THR A 69 8.32 -0.16 -23.22
C THR A 69 8.95 -1.04 -22.16
N TYR A 70 8.78 -0.67 -20.91
CA TYR A 70 9.21 -1.40 -19.73
C TYR A 70 8.00 -2.12 -19.15
N ARG A 71 8.07 -3.46 -19.08
CA ARG A 71 7.05 -4.26 -18.41
C ARG A 71 7.48 -4.53 -16.99
N GLU A 72 6.59 -4.24 -16.06
CA GLU A 72 6.82 -4.44 -14.65
C GLU A 72 6.03 -5.66 -14.15
N GLU A 73 6.50 -6.27 -13.07
CA GLU A 73 5.78 -7.33 -12.37
C GLU A 73 5.72 -7.03 -10.87
N VAL A 74 4.63 -7.46 -10.23
CA VAL A 74 4.51 -7.32 -8.78
C VAL A 74 5.29 -8.46 -8.12
N HIS A 75 6.45 -8.14 -7.57
CA HIS A 75 7.23 -9.11 -6.80
C HIS A 75 6.54 -9.50 -5.48
N SER A 76 6.09 -8.52 -4.69
CA SER A 76 5.50 -8.77 -3.37
C SER A 76 4.76 -7.57 -2.79
N PHE A 77 3.69 -7.83 -2.04
CA PHE A 77 3.08 -6.85 -1.15
C PHE A 77 3.64 -6.99 0.28
N VAL A 78 4.18 -5.90 0.82
CA VAL A 78 4.78 -5.86 2.16
C VAL A 78 3.94 -5.01 3.11
N CYS A 79 3.56 -5.61 4.23
CA CYS A 79 2.77 -5.02 5.30
C CYS A 79 2.96 -5.81 6.59
N ASP A 80 2.77 -5.17 7.73
CA ASP A 80 2.73 -5.85 9.03
C ASP A 80 1.42 -6.65 9.20
N ALA A 81 1.31 -7.44 10.28
CA ALA A 81 0.15 -8.33 10.46
C ALA A 81 -1.20 -7.57 10.58
N PRO A 82 -1.31 -6.46 11.35
CA PRO A 82 -2.52 -5.63 11.37
C PRO A 82 -2.92 -5.05 10.01
N ALA A 83 -1.99 -4.45 9.26
CA ALA A 83 -2.30 -3.88 7.96
C ALA A 83 -2.67 -4.99 6.96
N LYS A 84 -1.98 -6.14 7.00
CA LYS A 84 -2.33 -7.31 6.18
C LYS A 84 -3.75 -7.81 6.47
N ALA A 85 -4.14 -7.88 7.74
CA ALA A 85 -5.48 -8.30 8.13
C ALA A 85 -6.55 -7.32 7.61
N TYR A 86 -6.29 -6.01 7.72
CA TYR A 86 -7.15 -4.98 7.16
C TYR A 86 -7.30 -5.09 5.65
N LEU A 87 -6.19 -5.21 4.91
CA LEU A 87 -6.18 -5.36 3.45
C LEU A 87 -6.92 -6.62 2.98
N LYS A 88 -6.84 -7.72 3.74
CA LYS A 88 -7.53 -8.98 3.42
C LYS A 88 -8.96 -9.03 3.94
N ILE A 89 -9.43 -8.01 4.66
CA ILE A 89 -10.74 -7.98 5.33
C ILE A 89 -10.93 -9.20 6.25
N ILE A 90 -9.87 -9.55 7.00
CA ILE A 90 -9.89 -10.64 7.99
C ILE A 90 -9.64 -10.09 9.40
N LYS A 91 -10.02 -10.87 10.41
CA LYS A 91 -9.66 -10.57 11.79
C LYS A 91 -8.16 -10.83 12.01
N SER A 92 -7.52 -9.96 12.78
CA SER A 92 -6.16 -10.17 13.26
C SER A 92 -6.11 -11.35 14.23
N HIS A 93 -4.93 -11.95 14.43
CA HIS A 93 -4.72 -13.12 15.28
C HIS A 93 -5.16 -12.92 16.75
N GLY A 94 -5.21 -11.67 17.24
CA GLY A 94 -5.72 -11.33 18.57
C GLY A 94 -7.17 -10.81 18.62
N GLY A 95 -7.93 -10.93 17.52
CA GLY A 95 -9.30 -10.42 17.44
C GLY A 95 -10.33 -11.32 18.11
N TYR A 96 -11.45 -10.76 18.57
CA TYR A 96 -12.57 -11.58 19.07
C TYR A 96 -13.04 -12.56 17.97
N SER A 97 -13.05 -13.86 18.25
CA SER A 97 -13.27 -14.95 17.27
C SER A 97 -12.15 -15.18 16.25
N SER A 98 -10.90 -14.86 16.58
CA SER A 98 -9.73 -15.41 15.88
C SER A 98 -9.43 -16.83 16.37
N CYS A 99 -8.80 -17.64 15.51
CA CYS A 99 -8.26 -18.95 15.89
C CYS A 99 -6.98 -18.79 16.72
#